data_AF-A0A918N095-F1
#
_entry.id   AF-A0A918N095-F1
#
_cell.length_a   1.000
_cell.length_b   1.000
_cell.length_c   1.000
_cell.angle_alpha   90.00
_cell.angle_beta   90.00
_cell.angle_gamma   90.00
#
_symmetry.space_group_name_H-M   'P 1'
#
loop_
_entity.id
_entity.type
_entity.pdbx_description
1 polymer ?
#
loop_
_entity_poly.entity_id
_entity_poly.type
_entity_poly.pdbx_seq_one_letter_code
_entity_poly.pdbx_strand_id
1 'polypeptide(L)' 'MDVSNQHLKELLEKTDNAFKALMQAPDSTELNQAYDRAKLDLDSYVSSLRHTLNQRRSQR' A
#
# COMPACT_ATOMS: atom_id res chain seq x y z
N MET A 1 15.98 -5.76 9.34
CA MET A 1 15.55 -4.80 8.30
C MET A 1 14.49 -5.41 7.38
N ASP A 2 14.22 -6.72 7.45
CA ASP A 2 13.31 -7.44 6.54
C ASP A 2 11.80 -7.26 6.80
N VAL A 3 11.39 -7.00 8.04
CA VAL A 3 9.96 -6.86 8.39
C VAL A 3 9.30 -5.70 7.63
N SER A 4 10.04 -4.61 7.38
CA SER A 4 9.52 -3.47 6.63
C SER A 4 9.30 -3.80 5.14
N ASN A 5 10.11 -4.70 4.58
CA ASN A 5 9.96 -5.16 3.20
C ASN A 5 8.82 -6.17 3.08
N GLN A 6 8.64 -7.02 4.09
CA GLN A 6 7.55 -7.98 4.15
C GLN A 6 6.19 -7.25 4.19
N HIS A 7 6.05 -6.24 5.05
CA HIS A 7 4.80 -5.49 5.13
C HIS A 7 4.52 -4.68 3.86
N LEU A 8 5.55 -4.11 3.22
CA LEU A 8 5.39 -3.44 1.92
C LEU A 8 4.87 -4.42 0.87
N LYS A 9 5.43 -5.63 0.84
CA LYS A 9 5.04 -6.68 -0.10
C LYS A 9 3.60 -7.11 0.10
N GLU A 10 3.17 -7.28 1.35
CA GLU A 10 1.77 -7.60 1.69
C GLU A 10 0.80 -6.51 1.24
N LEU A 11 1.14 -5.23 1.45
CA LEU A 11 0.32 -4.10 1.00
C LEU A 11 0.24 -4.02 -0.53
N LEU A 12 1.33 -4.32 -1.23
CA LEU A 12 1.35 -4.40 -2.69
C LEU A 12 0.48 -5.55 -3.20
N GLU A 13 0.62 -6.75 -2.64
CA GLU A 13 -0.20 -7.91 -3.01
C GLU A 13 -1.69 -7.67 -2.73
N LYS A 14 -2.03 -7.07 -1.58
CA LYS A 14 -3.41 -6.68 -1.25
C LYS A 14 -3.99 -5.69 -2.27
N THR A 15 -3.20 -4.68 -2.65
CA THR A 15 -3.62 -3.67 -3.63
C THR A 15 -3.80 -4.27 -5.03
N ASP A 16 -2.88 -5.15 -5.45
CA ASP A 16 -2.95 -5.83 -6.74
C ASP A 16 -4.15 -6.77 -6.84
N ASN A 17 -4.43 -7.53 -5.77
CA ASN A 17 -5.62 -8.39 -5.70
C ASN A 17 -6.92 -7.59 -5.73
N ALA A 18 -7.00 -6.48 -4.99
CA ALA A 18 -8.16 -5.59 -5.02
C ALA A 18 -8.36 -4.96 -6.40
N PHE A 19 -7.26 -4.55 -7.07
CA PHE A 19 -7.30 -4.03 -8.43
C PHE A 19 -7.78 -5.08 -9.43
N LYS A 20 -7.25 -6.30 -9.36
CA LYS A 20 -7.68 -7.42 -10.22
C LYS A 20 -9.16 -7.73 -10.03
N ALA A 21 -9.65 -7.75 -8.79
CA ALA A 21 -11.06 -7.94 -8.52
C ALA A 21 -11.90 -6.82 -9.13
N LEU A 22 -11.49 -5.55 -8.93
CA LEU A 22 -12.16 -4.39 -9.51
C LEU A 22 -12.18 -4.43 -11.04
N MET A 23 -11.10 -4.87 -11.70
CA MET A 23 -11.07 -5.02 -13.15
C MET A 23 -12.10 -6.03 -13.69
N GLN A 24 -12.48 -7.04 -12.89
CA GLN A 24 -13.53 -8.00 -13.27
C GLN A 24 -14.94 -7.42 -13.11
N ALA A 25 -15.13 -6.46 -12.19
CA ALA A 25 -16.42 -5.83 -11.91
C ALA A 25 -16.24 -4.33 -11.59
N PRO A 26 -15.97 -3.49 -12.61
CA PRO A 26 -15.62 -2.08 -12.42
C PRO A 26 -16.75 -1.23 -11.84
N ASP A 27 -18.00 -1.63 -12.06
CA ASP A 27 -19.18 -0.94 -11.54
C ASP A 27 -19.48 -1.29 -10.08
N SER A 28 -18.73 -2.24 -9.49
CA SER A 28 -18.90 -2.60 -8.09
C SER A 28 -18.36 -1.49 -7.20
N THR A 29 -19.27 -0.83 -6.48
CA THR A 29 -18.93 0.19 -5.48
C THR A 29 -18.09 -0.41 -4.35
N GLU A 30 -18.38 -1.66 -3.95
CA GLU A 30 -17.62 -2.36 -2.92
C GLU A 30 -16.18 -2.62 -3.34
N LEU A 31 -15.95 -3.08 -4.57
CA LEU A 31 -14.59 -3.33 -5.08
C LEU A 31 -13.80 -2.04 -5.30
N ASN A 32 -14.48 -0.96 -5.70
CA ASN A 32 -13.86 0.37 -5.77
C ASN A 32 -13.40 0.82 -4.38
N GLN A 33 -14.29 0.73 -3.38
CA GLN A 33 -13.95 1.08 -1.99
C GLN A 33 -12.82 0.21 -1.44
N ALA A 34 -12.81 -1.09 -1.74
CA ALA A 34 -11.76 -2.00 -1.32
C ALA A 34 -10.40 -1.64 -1.94
N TYR A 35 -10.38 -1.29 -3.23
CA TYR A 35 -9.17 -0.83 -3.92
C TYR A 35 -8.67 0.52 -3.39
N ASP A 36 -9.57 1.49 -3.18
CA ASP A 36 -9.22 2.79 -2.62
C ASP A 36 -8.66 2.66 -1.20
N ARG A 37 -9.24 1.79 -0.37
CA ARG A 37 -8.71 1.46 0.96
C ARG A 37 -7.31 0.87 0.88
N ALA A 38 -7.10 -0.10 -0.01
CA ALA A 38 -5.79 -0.73 -0.19
C ALA A 38 -4.72 0.27 -0.67
N LYS A 39 -5.07 1.17 -1.59
CA LYS A 39 -4.20 2.27 -2.01
C LYS A 39 -3.83 3.20 -0.86
N LEU A 40 -4.82 3.64 -0.07
CA LEU A 40 -4.57 4.52 1.07
C LEU A 40 -3.65 3.88 2.11
N ASP A 41 -3.83 2.58 2.39
CA ASP A 41 -2.96 1.82 3.30
C ASP A 41 -1.51 1.80 2.77
N LEU A 42 -1.33 1.52 1.47
CA LEU A 42 -0.01 1.49 0.81
C LEU A 42 0.66 2.87 0.80
N ASP A 43 -0.06 3.92 0.42
CA ASP A 43 0.46 5.29 0.37
C ASP A 43 0.87 5.79 1.77
N SER A 44 0.07 5.49 2.79
CA SER A 44 0.36 5.83 4.18
C SER A 44 1.64 5.15 4.66
N TYR A 45 1.81 3.87 4.33
CA TYR A 45 3.00 3.11 4.70
C TYR A 45 4.25 3.61 3.97
N VAL A 46 4.18 3.85 2.66
CA VAL A 46 5.31 4.38 1.86
C VAL A 46 5.71 5.77 2.36
N SER A 47 4.74 6.63 2.68
CA SER A 47 4.98 7.94 3.27
C SER A 47 5.71 7.85 4.61
N SER A 48 5.27 6.95 5.48
CA SER A 48 5.90 6.71 6.79
C SER A 48 7.31 6.13 6.66
N LEU A 49 7.51 5.22 5.69
CA LEU A 49 8.82 4.64 5.40
C LEU A 49 9.80 5.69 4.88
N ARG A 50 9.38 6.53 3.94
CA ARG A 50 10.18 7.66 3.43
C ARG A 50 10.55 8.62 4.54
N HIS A 51 9.60 8.97 5.42
CA HIS A 51 9.85 9.82 6.56
C HIS A 51 10.93 9.22 7.49
N THR A 52 10.80 7.93 7.82
CA THR A 52 11.75 7.20 8.65
C THR A 52 13.15 7.14 8.03
N LEU A 53 13.24 6.94 6.71
CA LEU A 53 14.52 6.90 5.99
C LEU A 53 15.18 8.28 5.93
N ASN A 54 14.40 9.34 5.68
CA ASN A 54 14.88 10.72 5.67
C ASN A 54 15.37 11.16 7.06
N GLN A 55 14.66 10.81 8.13
CA GLN A 55 15.10 11.09 9.50
C GLN A 55 16.45 10.43 9.80
N ARG A 56 16.63 9.14 9.46
CA ARG A 56 17.92 8.45 9.66
C ARG A 56 19.06 9.06 8.84
N ARG A 57 18.76 9.56 7.64
CA ARG A 57 19.75 10.23 6.78
C ARG A 57 20.17 11.59 7.33
N SER A 58 19.28 12.29 8.03
CA SER A 58 19.54 13.60 8.61
C SER A 58 20.23 13.56 9.99
N GLN A 59 20.32 12.37 10.61
CA GLN A 59 21.02 12.13 11.88
C GLN A 59 22.48 11.65 11.71
N ARG A 60 23.01 11.66 10.48
CA ARG A 60 24.38 11.31 10.12
C ARG A 60 25.10 12.52 9.56
#